data_AF-A0A2A5HQ02-F1
#
_entry.id   AF-A0A2A5HQ02-F1
#
_cell.length_a   1.000
_cell.length_b   1.000
_cell.length_c   1.000
_cell.angle_alpha   90.00
_cell.angle_beta   90.00
_cell.angle_gamma   90.00
#
_symmetry.space_group_name_H-M   'P 1'
#
loop_
_entity.id
_entity.type
_entity.pdbx_description
1 polymer ?
#
loop_
_entity_poly.entity_id
_entity_poly.type
_entity_poly.pdbx_seq_one_letter_code
_entity_poly.pdbx_strand_id
1 'polypeptide(L)' 'MSITLNGSVADIVSDQMKAGNYQSPEDLIYEAIEALVKQKIETGISEGLADAEAGRCMELNADTLNEVLSKPLSKW' A
#
# COMPACT_ATOMS: atom_id res chain seq x y z
N MET A 1 -3.52 -21.34 3.23
CA MET A 1 -4.39 -20.49 2.38
C MET A 1 -4.23 -20.99 0.95
N SER A 2 -5.31 -21.12 0.17
CA SER A 2 -5.23 -21.55 -1.23
C SER A 2 -5.57 -20.38 -2.14
N ILE A 3 -4.71 -20.11 -3.12
CA ILE A 3 -4.89 -19.03 -4.10
C ILE A 3 -4.77 -19.66 -5.48
N THR A 4 -5.75 -19.40 -6.35
CA THR A 4 -5.71 -19.84 -7.75
C THR A 4 -5.27 -18.66 -8.61
N LEU A 5 -4.12 -18.80 -9.26
CA LEU A 5 -3.59 -17.82 -10.21
C LEU A 5 -4.05 -18.19 -11.63
N ASN A 6 -4.44 -17.21 -12.43
CA ASN A 6 -4.97 -17.42 -13.78
C ASN A 6 -4.28 -16.50 -14.80
N GLY A 7 -4.29 -16.94 -16.05
CA GLY A 7 -3.79 -16.15 -17.19
C GLY A 7 -2.33 -15.74 -17.04
N SER A 8 -2.02 -14.50 -17.42
CA SER A 8 -0.65 -13.98 -17.47
C SER A 8 0.10 -14.06 -16.14
N VAL A 9 -0.59 -14.04 -15.00
CA VAL A 9 0.06 -14.20 -13.68
C VAL A 9 0.59 -15.62 -13.50
N ALA A 10 -0.16 -16.63 -13.93
CA ALA A 10 0.31 -18.01 -13.89
C ALA A 10 1.50 -18.23 -14.83
N ASP A 11 1.49 -17.58 -16.00
CA ASP A 11 2.60 -17.64 -16.95
C ASP A 11 3.88 -17.02 -16.37
N ILE A 12 3.78 -15.82 -15.76
CA ILE A 12 4.91 -15.15 -15.09
C ILE A 12 5.50 -16.04 -14.01
N VAL A 13 4.66 -16.62 -13.14
CA VAL A 13 5.13 -17.52 -12.08
C VAL A 13 5.83 -18.73 -12.69
N SER A 14 5.26 -19.35 -13.72
CA SER A 14 5.86 -20.49 -14.40
C SER A 14 7.24 -20.16 -14.98
N ASP A 15 7.38 -19.00 -15.62
CA ASP A 15 8.64 -18.59 -16.26
C ASP A 15 9.71 -18.25 -15.24
N GLN A 16 9.35 -17.60 -14.12
CA GLN A 16 10.27 -17.31 -13.03
C GLN A 16 10.75 -18.58 -12.31
N MET A 17 9.87 -19.59 -12.18
CA MET A 17 10.26 -20.91 -11.66
C MET A 17 11.21 -21.64 -12.60
N LYS A 18 10.95 -21.62 -13.91
CA LYS A 18 11.84 -22.23 -14.92
C LYS A 18 13.21 -21.55 -14.98
N ALA A 19 13.24 -20.23 -14.77
CA ALA A 19 14.48 -19.46 -14.70
C ALA A 19 15.31 -19.77 -13.44
N GLY A 20 14.72 -20.43 -12.43
CA GLY A 20 15.39 -20.73 -11.16
C GLY A 20 15.59 -19.50 -10.27
N ASN A 21 14.86 -18.41 -10.53
CA ASN A 21 14.97 -17.17 -9.76
C ASN A 21 14.37 -17.29 -8.36
N TYR A 22 13.44 -18.22 -8.18
CA TYR A 22 12.75 -18.47 -6.91
C TYR A 22 12.75 -19.96 -6.58
N GLN A 23 12.78 -20.29 -5.29
CA GLN A 23 12.78 -21.69 -4.83
C GLN A 23 11.38 -22.30 -4.88
N SER A 24 10.35 -21.46 -4.77
CA SER A 24 8.95 -21.84 -4.87
C SER A 24 8.10 -20.72 -5.49
N PRO A 25 6.92 -21.05 -6.08
CA PRO A 25 5.94 -20.05 -6.48
C PRO A 25 5.53 -19.13 -5.33
N GLU A 26 5.48 -19.66 -4.12
CA GLU A 26 5.12 -18.93 -2.90
C GLU A 26 6.12 -17.79 -2.62
N ASP A 27 7.43 -18.01 -2.79
CA ASP A 27 8.44 -16.97 -2.55
C ASP A 27 8.23 -15.75 -3.44
N LEU A 28 7.95 -15.98 -4.73
CA LEU A 28 7.64 -14.92 -5.68
C LEU A 28 6.38 -14.16 -5.28
N ILE A 29 5.33 -14.88 -4.86
CA ILE A 29 4.07 -14.26 -4.44
C ILE A 29 4.26 -13.44 -3.16
N TYR A 30 5.05 -13.92 -2.20
CA TYR A 30 5.39 -13.17 -1.00
C TYR A 30 6.14 -11.88 -1.32
N GLU A 31 7.17 -11.95 -2.17
CA GLU A 31 7.93 -10.77 -2.60
C GLU A 31 7.03 -9.76 -3.33
N ALA A 32 6.15 -10.23 -4.21
CA ALA A 32 5.22 -9.37 -4.92
C ALA A 32 4.21 -8.68 -3.97
N ILE A 33 3.71 -9.39 -2.96
CA ILE A 33 2.82 -8.82 -1.94
C ILE A 33 3.57 -7.80 -1.08
N GLU A 34 4.80 -8.11 -0.67
CA GLU A 34 5.65 -7.18 0.09
C GLU A 34 5.90 -5.89 -0.69
N ALA A 35 6.28 -6.01 -1.97
CA ALA A 35 6.47 -4.87 -2.86
C ALA A 35 5.19 -4.03 -3.00
N LEU A 36 4.02 -4.67 -3.14
CA LEU A 36 2.74 -3.97 -3.22
C LEU A 36 2.41 -3.24 -1.91
N VAL A 37 2.64 -3.85 -0.76
CA VAL A 37 2.43 -3.22 0.55
C VAL A 37 3.33 -2.02 0.71
N LYS A 38 4.63 -2.16 0.37
CA LYS A 38 5.60 -1.07 0.41
C LYS A 38 5.18 0.07 -0.51
N GLN A 39 4.79 -0.22 -1.75
CA GLN A 39 4.30 0.77 -2.69
C GLN A 39 3.09 1.53 -2.14
N LYS A 40 2.12 0.84 -1.54
CA LYS A 40 0.94 1.48 -0.93
C LYS A 40 1.32 2.42 0.22
N ILE A 41 2.28 2.01 1.05
CA ILE A 41 2.79 2.85 2.14
C ILE A 41 3.47 4.10 1.55
N GLU A 42 4.34 3.93 0.55
CA GLU A 42 5.05 5.04 -0.11
C GLU A 42 4.08 6.01 -0.79
N THR A 43 3.04 5.50 -1.45
CA THR A 43 1.96 6.31 -2.03
C THR A 43 1.26 7.14 -0.95
N GLY A 44 0.82 6.51 0.15
CA GLY A 44 0.14 7.22 1.23
C GLY A 44 1.01 8.29 1.90
N ILE A 45 2.31 8.02 2.06
CA ILE A 45 3.27 9.02 2.56
C ILE A 45 3.41 10.18 1.56
N SER A 46 3.53 9.87 0.27
CA SER A 46 3.69 10.89 -0.78
C SER A 46 2.44 11.77 -0.91
N GLU A 47 1.26 11.18 -0.84
CA GLU A 47 -0.02 11.91 -0.80
C GLU A 47 -0.10 12.82 0.42
N GLY A 48 0.23 12.30 1.61
CA GLY A 48 0.25 13.09 2.84
C GLY A 48 1.26 14.24 2.82
N LEU A 49 2.44 14.03 2.21
CA LEU A 49 3.44 15.08 2.02
C LEU A 49 2.93 16.16 1.06
N ALA A 50 2.31 15.76 -0.07
CA ALA A 50 1.73 16.68 -1.02
C ALA A 50 0.56 17.49 -0.42
N ASP A 51 -0.23 16.89 0.47
CA ASP A 51 -1.26 17.59 1.24
C ASP A 51 -0.64 18.61 2.21
N ALA A 52 0.44 18.25 2.88
CA ALA A 52 1.15 19.16 3.78
C ALA A 52 1.75 20.36 3.03
N GLU A 53 2.42 20.11 1.90
CA GLU A 53 3.00 21.17 1.04
C GLU A 53 1.93 22.10 0.45
N ALA A 54 0.75 21.55 0.14
CA ALA A 54 -0.37 22.34 -0.37
C ALA A 54 -1.20 23.02 0.73
N GLY A 55 -0.83 22.87 2.01
CA GLY A 55 -1.56 23.44 3.14
C GLY A 55 -2.93 22.80 3.39
N ARG A 56 -3.16 21.57 2.88
CA ARG A 56 -4.36 20.75 3.14
C ARG A 56 -4.21 19.90 4.40
N CYS A 57 -3.38 20.35 5.34
CA CYS A 57 -3.19 19.72 6.64
C CYS A 57 -3.57 20.69 7.77
N MET A 58 -3.86 20.15 8.94
CA MET A 58 -4.14 20.92 10.16
C MET A 58 -3.20 20.44 11.26
N GLU A 59 -2.57 21.37 11.97
CA GLU A 59 -1.77 21.05 13.14
C GLU A 59 -2.69 20.58 14.27
N LEU A 60 -2.37 19.42 14.86
CA LEU A 60 -3.08 18.90 16.02
C LEU A 60 -2.32 19.28 17.30
N ASN A 61 -2.92 20.14 18.11
CA ASN A 61 -2.43 20.52 19.43
C ASN A 61 -3.62 20.63 20.41
N ALA A 62 -3.36 21.01 21.67
CA ALA A 62 -4.40 21.09 22.69
C ALA A 62 -5.55 22.05 22.32
N ASP A 63 -5.26 23.09 21.54
CA ASP A 63 -6.24 24.11 21.16
C ASP A 63 -7.07 23.68 19.94
N THR A 64 -6.48 22.93 19.00
CA THR A 64 -7.16 22.48 17.78
C THR A 64 -7.86 21.12 17.93
N LEU A 65 -7.54 20.34 18.96
CA LEU A 65 -8.11 19.00 19.19
C LEU A 65 -9.63 19.02 19.27
N ASN A 66 -10.21 19.98 20.00
CA ASN A 66 -11.67 20.08 20.14
C ASN A 66 -12.35 20.42 18.82
N GLU A 67 -11.72 21.24 17.97
CA GLU A 67 -12.24 21.53 16.62
C GLU A 67 -12.29 20.26 15.78
N VAL A 68 -11.20 19.47 15.78
CA VAL A 68 -11.12 18.21 15.02
C VAL A 68 -12.18 17.21 15.48
N LEU A 69 -12.31 17.01 16.79
CA LEU A 69 -13.28 16.06 17.37
C LEU A 69 -14.74 16.51 17.19
N SER A 70 -14.99 17.81 17.01
CA SER A 70 -16.34 18.34 16.79
C SER A 70 -16.85 18.14 15.36
N LYS A 71 -15.97 17.88 14.38
CA LYS A 71 -16.36 17.67 12.98
C LYS A 71 -16.86 16.24 12.77
N PRO A 72 -18.07 16.05 12.21
CA PRO A 72 -18.56 14.72 11.90
C PRO A 72 -17.69 14.05 10.83
N LEU A 73 -17.54 12.73 10.92
CA LEU A 73 -16.71 11.93 10.01
C LEU A 73 -16.97 12.18 8.51
N SER A 74 -18.20 12.56 8.14
CA SER A 74 -18.59 12.87 6.75
C SER A 74 -18.09 14.23 6.21
N LYS A 75 -17.41 15.03 7.04
CA LYS A 75 -16.87 16.36 6.70
C LYS A 75 -15.34 16.33 6.50
N TRP A 76 -14.75 15.15 6.53
CA TRP A 76 -13.34 14.88 6.23
C TRP A 76 -13.25 14.16 4.88
#